data_AF-A0A3B9BI88-F1
#
_entry.id   AF-A0A3B9BI88-F1
#
_cell.length_a   1.000
_cell.length_b   1.000
_cell.length_c   1.000
_cell.angle_alpha   90.00
_cell.angle_beta   90.00
_cell.angle_gamma   90.00
#
_symmetry.space_group_name_H-M   'P 1'
#
loop_
_entity.id
_entity.type
_entity.pdbx_description
1 polymer ?
#
loop_
_entity_poly.entity_id
_entity_poly.type
_entity_poly.pdbx_seq_one_letter_code
_entity_poly.pdbx_strand_id
1 'polypeptide(L)'
;ANDPNCARDATETAASSIDIADLLARLPLEQRTATLPALNVAYHAPCSLQHGQQRKGAAETLLQEVGFSVLLPRESHVCCGAAGSYTLLQPELSDRLRARKQEHLRALTPDVIATGNVGCQTHLADGLHLPVLHIVQLLDWASGGPRPPEFARPPANQPMHEKGPQA
;
A
#
# COMPACT_ATOMS: atom_id res chain seq x y z
N ALA A 1 15.48 20.93 -20.11
CA ALA A 1 15.95 19.59 -19.69
C ALA A 1 17.29 19.65 -18.95
N ASN A 2 18.27 20.46 -19.37
CA ASN A 2 19.57 20.61 -18.69
C ASN A 2 19.82 22.03 -18.15
N ASP A 3 18.81 22.66 -17.54
CA ASP A 3 19.05 23.94 -16.86
C ASP A 3 19.89 23.65 -15.59
N PRO A 4 21.11 24.22 -15.45
CA PRO A 4 21.99 23.96 -14.30
C PRO A 4 21.37 24.36 -12.97
N ASN A 5 20.52 25.40 -12.95
CA ASN A 5 19.81 25.81 -11.74
C ASN A 5 18.76 24.78 -11.35
N CYS A 6 17.96 24.29 -12.31
CA CYS A 6 17.01 23.21 -12.05
C CYS A 6 17.69 21.91 -11.62
N ALA A 7 18.88 21.60 -12.15
CA ALA A 7 19.63 20.40 -11.78
C ALA A 7 20.11 20.46 -10.32
N ARG A 8 20.59 21.62 -9.87
CA ARG A 8 21.01 21.82 -8.47
C ARG A 8 19.82 21.74 -7.53
N ASP A 9 18.74 22.45 -7.82
CA ASP A 9 17.55 22.48 -6.97
C ASP A 9 16.89 21.08 -6.88
N ALA A 10 16.88 20.32 -7.98
CA ALA A 10 16.42 18.94 -8.00
C ALA A 10 17.30 18.02 -7.15
N THR A 11 18.62 18.22 -7.17
CA THR A 11 19.56 17.44 -6.35
C THR A 11 19.36 17.70 -4.86
N GLU A 12 19.24 18.97 -4.46
CA GLU A 12 18.99 19.36 -3.07
C GLU A 12 17.65 18.83 -2.55
N THR A 13 16.60 18.90 -3.39
CA THR A 13 15.28 18.36 -3.05
C THR A 13 15.30 16.84 -2.94
N ALA A 14 15.96 16.13 -3.86
CA ALA A 14 16.08 14.69 -3.79
C ALA A 14 16.86 14.23 -2.55
N ALA A 15 17.90 14.96 -2.16
CA ALA A 15 18.70 14.65 -0.97
C ALA A 15 17.95 14.85 0.35
N SER A 16 16.94 15.73 0.38
CA SER A 16 16.10 15.97 1.56
C SER A 16 14.88 15.05 1.66
N SER A 17 14.68 14.16 0.67
CA SER A 17 13.56 13.23 0.62
C SER A 17 13.98 11.82 1.05
N ILE A 18 13.15 11.16 1.86
CA ILE A 18 13.35 9.77 2.27
C ILE A 18 12.02 9.03 2.25
N ASP A 19 12.04 7.78 1.81
CA ASP A 19 10.88 6.90 1.92
C ASP A 19 10.61 6.55 3.39
N ILE A 20 9.33 6.41 3.76
CA ILE A 20 8.95 6.15 5.14
C ILE A 20 9.45 4.79 5.64
N ALA A 21 9.49 3.75 4.80
CA ALA A 21 10.02 2.46 5.20
C ALA A 21 11.53 2.54 5.43
N ASP A 22 12.26 3.25 4.57
CA ASP A 22 13.70 3.50 4.76
C ASP A 22 13.98 4.32 6.03
N LEU A 23 13.12 5.28 6.36
CA LEU A 23 13.24 6.07 7.58
C LEU A 23 12.97 5.21 8.82
N LEU A 24 11.87 4.47 8.84
CA LEU A 24 11.48 3.62 9.98
C LEU A 24 12.49 2.50 10.22
N ALA A 25 13.13 1.97 9.18
CA ALA A 25 14.21 0.99 9.31
C ALA A 25 15.47 1.54 10.02
N ARG A 26 15.64 2.87 10.08
CA ARG A 26 16.75 3.52 10.80
C ARG A 26 16.40 3.89 12.24
N LEU A 27 15.12 3.90 12.58
CA LEU A 27 14.66 4.25 13.91
C LEU A 27 14.56 2.97 14.74
N PRO A 28 14.98 3.00 16.02
CA PRO A 28 14.59 1.95 16.93
C PRO A 28 13.08 2.01 17.06
N LEU A 29 12.37 1.06 16.44
CA LEU A 29 10.94 0.85 16.71
C LEU A 29 10.87 0.26 18.12
N GLU A 30 11.00 1.14 19.11
CA GLU A 30 11.06 0.83 20.52
C GLU A 30 9.76 0.10 20.89
N GLN A 31 9.94 -1.20 21.09
CA GLN A 31 8.96 -2.14 21.60
C GLN A 31 7.80 -2.41 20.61
N ARG A 32 7.99 -3.48 19.84
CA ARG A 32 6.93 -4.29 19.21
C ARG A 32 6.11 -4.94 20.35
N THR A 33 5.31 -4.14 21.05
CA THR A 33 4.64 -4.50 22.30
C THR A 33 3.33 -5.24 22.08
N ALA A 34 2.72 -5.08 20.92
CA ALA A 34 1.42 -5.65 20.64
C ALA A 34 1.54 -7.16 20.36
N THR A 35 0.71 -7.96 21.03
CA THR A 35 0.45 -9.33 20.58
C THR A 35 -0.43 -9.24 19.34
N LEU A 36 0.21 -9.28 18.16
CA LEU A 36 -0.49 -9.27 16.89
C LEU A 36 -0.99 -10.68 16.53
N PRO A 37 -2.14 -10.79 15.84
CA PRO A 37 -2.51 -12.05 15.20
C PRO A 37 -1.47 -12.40 14.13
N ALA A 38 -1.23 -13.70 13.93
CA ALA A 38 -0.46 -14.18 12.80
C ALA A 38 -1.25 -13.91 11.51
N LEU A 39 -0.83 -12.91 10.73
CA LEU A 39 -1.46 -12.52 9.47
C LEU A 39 -0.53 -12.74 8.30
N ASN A 40 -1.09 -13.23 7.20
CA ASN A 40 -0.49 -13.26 5.88
C ASN A 40 -0.75 -11.91 5.20
N VAL A 41 0.32 -11.15 5.00
CA VAL A 41 0.29 -9.82 4.37
C VAL A 41 0.76 -9.95 2.93
N ALA A 42 -0.14 -9.81 1.97
CA ALA A 42 0.25 -9.66 0.57
C ALA A 42 0.77 -8.23 0.34
N TYR A 43 2.07 -8.10 0.06
CA TYR A 43 2.69 -6.80 -0.13
C TYR A 43 2.67 -6.39 -1.61
N HIS A 44 2.05 -5.24 -1.90
CA HIS A 44 2.18 -4.55 -3.17
C HIS A 44 3.23 -3.44 -3.07
N ALA A 45 4.42 -3.72 -3.60
CA ALA A 45 5.46 -2.72 -3.80
C ALA A 45 5.02 -1.68 -4.86
N PRO A 46 4.86 -0.39 -4.52
CA PRO A 46 4.52 0.64 -5.49
C PRO A 46 5.54 0.75 -6.63
N CYS A 47 5.07 0.98 -7.85
CA CYS A 47 5.95 1.13 -9.02
C CYS A 47 6.84 2.40 -8.92
N SER A 48 6.36 3.45 -8.25
CA SER A 48 7.13 4.66 -7.98
C SER A 48 8.35 4.40 -7.08
N LEU A 49 8.22 3.50 -6.10
CA LEU A 49 9.35 3.06 -5.26
C LEU A 49 10.31 2.18 -6.06
N GLN A 50 9.78 1.21 -6.80
CA GLN A 50 10.60 0.24 -7.52
C GLN A 50 11.39 0.83 -8.70
N HIS A 51 10.74 1.70 -9.49
CA HIS A 51 11.31 2.22 -10.75
C HIS A 51 11.74 3.68 -10.63
N GLY A 52 11.01 4.48 -9.86
CA GLY A 52 11.33 5.89 -9.66
C GLY A 52 12.46 6.08 -8.64
N GLN A 53 12.27 5.59 -7.42
CA GLN A 53 13.25 5.73 -6.34
C GLN A 53 14.28 4.59 -6.28
N GLN A 54 14.06 3.51 -7.04
CA GLN A 54 14.89 2.30 -7.06
C GLN A 54 15.09 1.68 -5.67
N ARG A 55 14.08 1.79 -4.80
CA ARG A 55 14.05 1.22 -3.44
C ARG A 55 13.28 -0.09 -3.43
N LYS A 56 13.78 -1.09 -2.69
CA LYS A 56 13.17 -2.43 -2.56
C LYS A 56 13.51 -3.03 -1.19
N GLY A 57 12.62 -3.86 -0.65
CA GLY A 57 12.89 -4.74 0.49
C GLY A 57 12.68 -4.13 1.87
N ALA A 58 12.83 -2.81 2.05
CA ALA A 58 12.72 -2.18 3.38
C ALA A 58 11.35 -2.41 4.03
N ALA A 59 10.27 -2.24 3.26
CA ALA A 59 8.91 -2.43 3.77
C ALA A 59 8.62 -3.90 4.10
N GLU A 60 9.07 -4.82 3.24
CA GLU A 60 8.95 -6.26 3.45
C GLU A 60 9.66 -6.70 4.73
N THR A 61 10.91 -6.26 4.92
CA THR A 61 11.69 -6.55 6.12
C THR A 61 10.99 -6.01 7.37
N LEU A 62 10.55 -4.74 7.37
CA LEU A 62 9.87 -4.16 8.53
C LEU A 62 8.61 -4.94 8.93
N LEU A 63 7.79 -5.33 7.94
CA LEU A 63 6.58 -6.13 8.16
C LEU A 63 6.91 -7.53 8.72
N GLN A 64 7.96 -8.18 8.21
CA GLN A 64 8.40 -9.48 8.72
C GLN A 64 8.91 -9.39 10.15
N GLU A 65 9.71 -8.38 10.46
CA GLU A 65 10.27 -8.19 11.79
C GLU A 65 9.18 -7.94 12.85
N VAL A 66 8.01 -7.37 12.48
CA VAL A 66 6.87 -7.19 13.40
C VAL A 66 5.99 -8.44 13.52
N GLY A 67 6.41 -9.55 12.91
CA GLY A 67 5.77 -10.86 13.07
C GLY A 67 4.73 -11.20 11.99
N PHE A 68 4.60 -10.40 10.92
CA PHE A 68 3.72 -10.75 9.80
C PHE A 68 4.40 -11.70 8.81
N SER A 69 3.60 -12.58 8.20
CA SER A 69 4.05 -13.41 7.09
C SER A 69 3.87 -12.64 5.78
N VAL A 70 4.98 -12.15 5.20
CA VAL A 70 4.91 -11.33 3.97
C VAL A 70 4.93 -12.21 2.72
N LEU A 71 3.91 -12.04 1.88
CA LEU A 71 3.73 -12.74 0.61
C LEU A 71 3.88 -11.75 -0.55
N LEU A 72 4.61 -12.15 -1.59
CA LEU A 72 4.81 -11.32 -2.79
C LEU A 72 3.99 -11.87 -3.96
N PRO A 73 3.18 -11.04 -4.64
CA PRO A 73 2.36 -11.50 -5.76
C PRO A 73 3.21 -11.82 -6.99
N ARG A 74 2.64 -12.57 -7.92
CA ARG A 74 3.22 -12.66 -9.27
C ARG A 74 3.26 -11.26 -9.88
N GLU A 75 4.33 -10.98 -10.62
CA GLU A 75 4.52 -9.70 -11.30
C GLU A 75 4.55 -8.50 -10.33
N SER A 76 5.18 -8.63 -9.16
CA SER A 76 5.29 -7.55 -8.17
C SER A 76 5.77 -6.21 -8.73
N HIS A 77 6.57 -6.23 -9.81
CA HIS A 77 7.12 -5.04 -10.47
C HIS A 77 6.14 -4.30 -11.38
N VAL A 78 5.01 -4.92 -11.75
CA VAL A 78 4.00 -4.32 -12.62
C VAL A 78 3.11 -3.35 -11.83
N CYS A 79 2.91 -2.17 -12.41
CA CYS A 79 2.08 -1.09 -11.87
C CYS A 79 0.62 -1.54 -11.64
N CYS A 80 -0.02 -1.02 -10.59
CA CYS A 80 -1.42 -1.28 -10.28
C CYS A 80 -2.41 -0.41 -11.07
N GLY A 81 -1.94 0.62 -11.79
CA GLY A 81 -2.79 1.53 -12.57
C GLY A 81 -3.12 2.86 -11.88
N ALA A 82 -2.77 3.03 -10.59
CA ALA A 82 -3.18 4.18 -9.77
C ALA A 82 -2.47 5.53 -10.06
N ALA A 83 -1.76 5.67 -11.18
CA ALA A 83 -0.81 6.76 -11.42
C ALA A 83 -1.47 8.13 -11.67
N GLY A 84 -2.09 8.73 -10.65
CA GLY A 84 -2.60 10.11 -10.65
C GLY A 84 -3.46 10.44 -11.86
N SER A 85 -2.97 11.35 -12.72
CA SER A 85 -3.65 11.76 -13.96
C SER A 85 -3.86 10.62 -14.94
N TYR A 86 -3.03 9.58 -14.92
CA TYR A 86 -3.19 8.42 -15.79
C TYR A 86 -4.50 7.67 -15.54
N THR A 87 -4.92 7.56 -14.27
CA THR A 87 -6.21 6.96 -13.91
C THR A 87 -7.39 7.72 -14.52
N LEU A 88 -7.25 9.04 -14.70
CA LEU A 88 -8.28 9.89 -15.32
C LEU A 88 -8.21 9.89 -16.85
N LEU A 89 -7.01 9.87 -17.41
CA LEU A 89 -6.77 9.97 -18.85
C LEU A 89 -6.83 8.62 -19.57
N GLN A 90 -6.65 7.51 -18.85
CA GLN A 90 -6.61 6.14 -19.37
C GLN A 90 -7.36 5.16 -18.44
N PRO A 91 -8.65 5.39 -18.17
CA PRO A 91 -9.41 4.63 -17.18
C PRO A 91 -9.50 3.13 -17.51
N GLU A 92 -9.72 2.77 -18.77
CA GLU A 92 -9.85 1.36 -19.18
C GLU A 92 -8.55 0.58 -18.94
N LEU A 93 -7.41 1.21 -19.16
CA LEU A 93 -6.11 0.57 -18.94
C LEU A 93 -5.78 0.53 -17.44
N SER A 94 -6.11 1.57 -16.69
CA SER A 94 -6.00 1.59 -15.23
C SER A 94 -6.80 0.43 -14.61
N ASP A 95 -8.05 0.25 -15.03
CA ASP A 95 -8.92 -0.83 -14.55
C ASP A 95 -8.40 -2.22 -14.89
N ARG A 96 -7.85 -2.41 -16.09
CA ARG A 96 -7.23 -3.68 -16.49
C ARG A 96 -5.99 -4.00 -15.65
N LEU A 97 -5.14 -3.01 -15.38
CA LEU A 97 -3.95 -3.18 -14.53
C LEU A 97 -4.34 -3.49 -13.10
N ARG A 98 -5.36 -2.81 -12.58
CA ARG A 98 -5.94 -3.07 -11.27
C ARG A 98 -6.47 -4.48 -11.15
N ALA A 99 -7.35 -4.90 -12.06
CA ALA A 99 -7.96 -6.23 -12.04
C ALA A 99 -6.89 -7.34 -12.05
N ARG A 100 -5.89 -7.22 -12.92
CA ARG A 100 -4.75 -8.14 -12.99
C ARG A 100 -3.95 -8.16 -11.67
N LYS A 101 -3.66 -7.00 -11.09
CA LYS A 101 -2.92 -6.92 -9.83
C LYS A 101 -3.71 -7.55 -8.68
N GLN A 102 -5.00 -7.26 -8.59
CA GLN A 102 -5.88 -7.82 -7.58
C GLN A 102 -6.01 -9.34 -7.71
N GLU A 103 -6.07 -9.88 -8.93
CA GLU A 103 -6.06 -11.32 -9.17
C GLU A 103 -4.80 -11.97 -8.58
N HIS A 104 -3.61 -11.41 -8.88
CA HIS A 104 -2.35 -11.94 -8.34
C HIS A 104 -2.23 -11.80 -6.83
N LEU A 105 -2.79 -10.74 -6.23
CA LEU A 105 -2.83 -10.57 -4.78
C LEU A 105 -3.78 -11.60 -4.13
N ARG A 106 -4.98 -11.81 -4.71
CA ARG A 106 -5.96 -12.79 -4.21
C ARG A 106 -5.44 -14.22 -4.30
N ALA A 107 -4.67 -14.54 -5.34
CA ALA A 107 -4.08 -15.87 -5.52
C ALA A 107 -3.12 -16.29 -4.39
N LEU A 108 -2.63 -15.33 -3.59
CA LEU A 108 -1.82 -15.60 -2.39
C LEU A 108 -2.65 -15.98 -1.15
N THR A 109 -3.99 -15.90 -1.25
CA THR A 109 -4.91 -16.07 -0.12
C THR A 109 -4.51 -15.29 1.14
N PRO A 110 -4.28 -13.96 1.04
CA PRO A 110 -3.80 -13.17 2.17
C PRO A 110 -4.94 -12.79 3.12
N ASP A 111 -4.61 -12.54 4.38
CA ASP A 111 -5.53 -11.94 5.36
C ASP A 111 -5.69 -10.44 5.12
N VAL A 112 -4.65 -9.79 4.59
CA VAL A 112 -4.62 -8.34 4.32
C VAL A 112 -3.64 -8.01 3.19
N ILE A 113 -3.92 -6.95 2.45
CA ILE A 113 -2.99 -6.39 1.47
C ILE A 113 -2.36 -5.13 2.05
N ALA A 114 -1.05 -4.99 1.89
CA ALA A 114 -0.31 -3.80 2.32
C ALA A 114 0.41 -3.13 1.15
N THR A 115 0.54 -1.81 1.17
CA THR A 115 1.30 -1.04 0.17
C THR A 115 1.92 0.22 0.77
N GLY A 116 3.03 0.69 0.18
CA GLY A 116 3.73 1.93 0.60
C GLY A 116 3.23 3.19 -0.11
N ASN A 117 2.05 3.16 -0.74
CA ASN A 117 1.52 4.31 -1.46
C ASN A 117 -0.01 4.40 -1.31
N VAL A 118 -0.49 5.54 -0.79
CA VAL A 118 -1.92 5.79 -0.55
C VAL A 118 -2.78 5.77 -1.82
N GLY A 119 -2.22 6.17 -2.96
CA GLY A 119 -2.88 6.07 -4.26
C GLY A 119 -3.09 4.61 -4.67
N CYS A 120 -2.05 3.78 -4.53
CA CYS A 120 -2.17 2.34 -4.72
C CYS A 120 -3.16 1.71 -3.74
N GLN A 121 -3.15 2.11 -2.46
CA GLN A 121 -4.08 1.60 -1.45
C GLN A 121 -5.52 1.85 -1.85
N THR A 122 -5.86 3.12 -2.15
CA THR A 122 -7.22 3.53 -2.50
C THR A 122 -7.68 2.87 -3.79
N HIS A 123 -6.80 2.83 -4.80
CA HIS A 123 -7.11 2.24 -6.10
C HIS A 123 -7.31 0.72 -6.03
N LEU A 124 -6.46 0.01 -5.29
CA LEU A 124 -6.57 -1.44 -5.13
C LEU A 124 -7.73 -1.86 -4.25
N ALA A 125 -8.11 -1.06 -3.25
CA ALA A 125 -9.23 -1.35 -2.35
C ALA A 125 -10.58 -1.45 -3.07
N ASP A 126 -10.74 -0.72 -4.17
CA ASP A 126 -11.97 -0.75 -4.95
C ASP A 126 -12.16 -2.11 -5.65
N GLY A 127 -13.34 -2.73 -5.47
CA GLY A 127 -13.63 -4.08 -5.95
C GLY A 127 -12.96 -5.22 -5.17
N LEU A 128 -12.24 -4.94 -4.06
CA LEU A 128 -11.73 -5.96 -3.16
C LEU A 128 -12.58 -6.12 -1.90
N HIS A 129 -12.82 -7.36 -1.51
CA HIS A 129 -13.45 -7.74 -0.23
C HIS A 129 -12.42 -8.09 0.85
N LEU A 130 -11.18 -7.58 0.71
CA LEU A 130 -10.09 -7.74 1.67
C LEU A 130 -9.64 -6.35 2.14
N PRO A 131 -9.16 -6.22 3.39
CA PRO A 131 -8.57 -4.97 3.84
C PRO A 131 -7.32 -4.64 3.01
N VAL A 132 -7.21 -3.38 2.59
CA VAL A 132 -6.04 -2.83 1.91
C VAL A 132 -5.52 -1.67 2.74
N LEU A 133 -4.31 -1.82 3.27
CA LEU A 133 -3.71 -0.91 4.22
C LEU A 133 -2.45 -0.27 3.67
N HIS A 134 -2.14 0.92 4.17
CA HIS A 134 -0.79 1.45 4.10
C HIS A 134 0.12 0.69 5.09
N ILE A 135 1.39 0.47 4.73
CA ILE A 135 2.35 -0.23 5.62
C ILE A 135 2.45 0.44 7.01
N VAL A 136 2.35 1.77 7.06
CA VAL A 136 2.42 2.53 8.32
C VAL A 136 1.28 2.17 9.26
N GLN A 137 0.09 1.85 8.76
CA GLN A 137 -1.04 1.45 9.61
C GLN A 137 -0.78 0.09 10.29
N LEU A 138 -0.13 -0.83 9.58
CA LEU A 138 0.25 -2.13 10.14
C LEU A 138 1.41 -1.99 11.15
N LEU A 139 2.39 -1.15 10.86
CA LEU A 139 3.52 -0.89 11.75
C LEU A 139 3.08 -0.13 13.01
N ASP A 140 2.19 0.85 12.89
CA ASP A 140 1.60 1.56 14.03
C ASP A 140 0.85 0.58 14.95
N TRP A 141 0.01 -0.28 14.38
CA TRP A 141 -0.68 -1.33 15.16
C TRP A 141 0.30 -2.28 15.86
N ALA A 142 1.37 -2.69 15.17
CA ALA A 142 2.42 -3.53 15.75
C ALA A 142 3.18 -2.87 16.90
N SER A 143 3.32 -1.55 16.86
CA SER A 143 3.96 -0.73 17.89
C SER A 143 3.03 -0.35 19.05
N GLY A 144 1.81 -0.89 19.10
CA GLY A 144 0.84 -0.65 20.18
C GLY A 144 -0.25 0.38 19.83
N GLY A 145 -0.27 0.88 18.60
CA GLY A 145 -1.36 1.70 18.07
C GLY A 145 -2.68 0.93 17.92
N PRO A 146 -3.78 1.62 17.59
CA PRO A 146 -5.09 1.00 17.43
C PRO A 146 -5.14 0.04 16.24
N ARG A 147 -6.01 -0.97 16.32
CA ARG A 147 -6.29 -1.86 15.18
C ARG A 147 -6.85 -1.04 14.00
N PRO A 148 -6.32 -1.20 12.76
CA PRO A 148 -6.81 -0.45 11.61
C PRO A 148 -8.31 -0.70 11.34
N PRO A 149 -9.11 0.36 11.08
CA PRO A 149 -10.56 0.25 10.90
C PRO A 149 -10.96 -0.57 9.66
N GLU A 150 -10.09 -0.70 8.66
CA GLU A 150 -10.34 -1.49 7.45
C GLU A 150 -10.56 -2.97 7.74
N PHE A 151 -10.05 -3.48 8.88
CA PHE A 151 -10.35 -4.83 9.36
C PHE A 151 -11.79 -5.00 9.85
N ALA A 152 -12.50 -3.91 10.18
CA ALA A 152 -13.90 -3.93 10.62
C ALA A 152 -14.89 -3.69 9.47
N ARG A 153 -14.42 -3.33 8.27
CA ARG A 153 -15.31 -2.94 7.17
C ARG A 153 -15.98 -4.18 6.56
N PRO A 154 -17.33 -4.27 6.55
CA PRO A 154 -18.02 -5.32 5.81
C PRO A 154 -17.75 -5.19 4.30
N PRO A 155 -17.87 -6.28 3.52
CA PRO A 155 -17.59 -6.27 2.08
C PRO A 155 -18.44 -5.21 1.35
N ALA A 156 -17.81 -4.48 0.42
CA ALA A 156 -18.33 -3.29 -0.27
C ALA A 156 -19.59 -3.48 -1.17
N ASN A 157 -20.39 -4.53 -0.96
CA ASN A 157 -21.59 -4.83 -1.75
C ASN A 157 -22.82 -5.17 -0.91
N GLN A 158 -23.00 -4.51 0.24
CA GLN A 158 -24.35 -4.36 0.80
C GLN A 158 -25.02 -3.15 0.13
N PRO A 159 -26.16 -3.31 -0.57
CA PRO A 159 -26.91 -2.15 -1.03
C PRO A 159 -27.24 -1.31 0.20
N MET A 160 -26.91 -0.02 0.13
CA MET A 160 -27.50 0.96 1.05
C MET A 160 -29.00 0.90 0.82
N HIS A 161 -29.72 0.17 1.67
CA HIS A 161 -31.17 0.31 1.73
C HIS A 161 -31.43 1.77 2.08
N GLU A 162 -31.81 2.54 1.05
CA GLU A 162 -32.52 3.79 1.22
C GLU A 162 -33.69 3.49 2.15
N LYS A 163 -33.58 3.94 3.41
CA LYS A 163 -34.76 4.13 4.24
C LYS A 163 -35.58 5.21 3.54
N GLY A 164 -36.47 4.80 2.66
CA GLY A 164 -37.53 5.65 2.16
C GLY A 164 -38.29 6.25 3.34
N PRO A 165 -38.68 7.53 3.28
CA PRO A 165 -39.43 8.16 4.35
C PRO A 165 -40.76 7.42 4.52
N GLN A 166 -41.01 6.96 5.74
CA GLN A 166 -42.32 6.50 6.16
C GLN A 166 -43.31 7.66 6.04
N ALA A 167 -44.35 7.46 5.23
CA ALA A 167 -45.59 8.22 5.23
C ALA A 167 -46.75 7.22 5.33
#